data_AF-A0A820LA26-F1
#
_entry.id   AF-A0A820LA26-F1
#
_cell.length_a   1.000
_cell.length_b   1.000
_cell.length_c   1.000
_cell.angle_alpha   90.00
_cell.angle_beta   90.00
_cell.angle_gamma   90.00
#
_symmetry.space_group_name_H-M   'P 1'
#
loop_
_entity.id
_entity.type
_entity.pdbx_description
1 polymer ?
#
loop_
_entity_poly.entity_id
_entity_poly.type
_entity_poly.pdbx_seq_one_letter_code
_entity_poly.pdbx_strand_id
1 'polypeptide(L)' 'FDHINPYEEGLKHLEVHDIVNAILFFEAAVQNKHDHADAWLCLGITQSENGQDIHAIDALK' A
#
# COMPACT_ATOMS: atom_id res chain seq x y z
N PHE A 1 -11.32 -8.98 20.91
CA PHE A 1 -10.58 -7.83 20.37
C PHE A 1 -9.99 -8.31 19.05
N ASP A 2 -10.71 -8.10 17.95
CA ASP A 2 -10.19 -8.43 16.62
C ASP A 2 -8.99 -7.54 16.37
N HIS A 3 -7.80 -8.13 16.35
CA HIS A 3 -6.62 -7.43 15.90
C HIS A 3 -6.81 -7.21 14.40
N ILE A 4 -7.26 -6.02 14.03
CA ILE A 4 -7.34 -5.58 12.62
C ILE A 4 -5.97 -5.85 12.01
N ASN A 5 -5.92 -6.77 11.03
CA ASN A 5 -4.69 -7.10 10.36
C ASN A 5 -4.36 -5.94 9.41
N PRO A 6 -3.30 -5.18 9.64
CA PRO A 6 -2.96 -4.04 8.79
C PRO A 6 -2.76 -4.44 7.32
N TYR A 7 -2.34 -5.68 7.05
CA TYR A 7 -2.26 -6.19 5.68
C TYR A 7 -3.63 -6.27 5.00
N GLU A 8 -4.65 -6.79 5.70
CA GLU A 8 -6.01 -6.91 5.15
C GLU A 8 -6.65 -5.53 4.93
N GLU A 9 -6.40 -4.59 5.83
CA GLU A 9 -6.91 -3.22 5.66
C GLU A 9 -6.24 -2.52 4.47
N GLY A 10 -4.92 -2.72 4.28
CA GLY A 10 -4.20 -2.24 3.10
C GLY A 10 -4.78 -2.77 1.79
N LEU A 11 -5.18 -4.05 1.75
CA LEU A 11 -5.84 -4.63 0.58
C LEU A 11 -7.20 -3.98 0.28
N LYS A 12 -8.02 -3.71 1.30
CA LYS A 12 -9.31 -3.02 1.10
C LYS A 12 -9.12 -1.61 0.54
N HIS A 13 -8.12 -0.88 1.03
CA HIS A 13 -7.80 0.44 0.50
C HIS A 13 -7.28 0.37 -0.94
N LEU A 14 -6.49 -0.66 -1.28
CA LEU A 14 -6.05 -0.90 -2.64
C LEU A 14 -7.24 -1.19 -3.59
N GLU A 15 -8.24 -1.95 -3.14
CA GLU A 15 -9.46 -2.23 -3.93
C GLU A 15 -10.26 -0.97 -4.28
N VAL A 16 -10.31 0.02 -3.37
CA VAL A 16 -10.97 1.30 -3.62
C VAL A 16 -10.04 2.34 -4.28
N HIS A 17 -8.85 1.91 -4.73
CA HIS A 17 -7.82 2.74 -5.35
C HIS A 17 -7.34 3.88 -4.44
N ASP A 18 -7.42 3.68 -3.12
CA ASP A 18 -6.90 4.57 -2.10
C ASP A 18 -5.45 4.21 -1.78
N ILE A 19 -4.60 4.50 -2.76
CA ILE A 19 -3.18 4.12 -2.80
C ILE A 19 -2.41 4.65 -1.59
N VAL A 20 -2.71 5.87 -1.13
CA VAL A 20 -2.01 6.51 0.00
C VAL A 20 -2.28 5.76 1.30
N ASN A 21 -3.55 5.43 1.59
CA ASN A 21 -3.88 4.69 2.79
C ASN A 21 -3.40 3.23 2.71
N ALA A 22 -3.47 2.61 1.52
CA ALA A 22 -2.93 1.26 1.31
C ALA A 22 -1.43 1.17 1.66
N ILE A 23 -0.62 2.16 1.24
CA ILE A 23 0.80 2.25 1.60
C ILE A 23 1.00 2.30 3.12
N LEU A 24 0.29 3.18 3.82
CA LEU A 24 0.39 3.32 5.28
C LEU A 24 0.09 2.02 6.00
N PHE A 25 -0.94 1.30 5.55
CA PHE A 25 -1.32 0.02 6.12
C PHE A 25 -0.30 -1.09 5.83
N PHE A 26 0.27 -1.14 4.62
CA PHE A 26 1.32 -2.10 4.30
C PHE A 26 2.62 -1.80 5.04
N GLU A 27 2.99 -0.54 5.25
CA GLU A 27 4.13 -0.14 6.10
C GLU A 27 3.93 -0.64 7.55
N ALA A 28 2.74 -0.46 8.11
CA ALA A 28 2.41 -0.98 9.43
C ALA A 28 2.47 -2.53 9.47
N ALA A 29 2.05 -3.21 8.40
CA ALA A 29 2.08 -4.66 8.29
C ALA A 29 3.52 -5.21 8.27
N VAL A 30 4.42 -4.62 7.47
CA VAL A 30 5.83 -5.04 7.43
C VAL A 30 6.59 -4.66 8.70
N GLN A 31 6.23 -3.56 9.36
CA GLN A 31 6.81 -3.21 10.67
C GLN A 31 6.39 -4.19 11.78
N ASN A 32 5.14 -4.66 11.74
CA ASN A 32 4.63 -5.65 12.70
C ASN A 32 5.21 -7.04 12.43
N LYS A 33 5.27 -7.44 11.16
CA LYS A 33 5.85 -8.72 10.71
C LYS A 33 6.83 -8.49 9.58
N HIS A 34 8.10 -8.28 9.96
CA HIS A 34 9.18 -8.09 8.98
C HIS A 34 9.37 -9.27 8.02
N ASP A 35 8.93 -10.48 8.39
CA ASP A 35 8.97 -11.70 7.56
C ASP A 35 7.73 -11.87 6.66
N HIS A 36 6.84 -10.89 6.60
CA HIS A 36 5.65 -10.96 5.77
C HIS A 36 5.97 -10.58 4.32
N ALA A 37 6.42 -11.57 3.54
CA ALA A 37 6.80 -11.38 2.14
C ALA A 37 5.68 -10.74 1.29
N ASP A 38 4.43 -11.16 1.47
CA ASP A 38 3.30 -10.60 0.71
C ASP A 38 3.04 -9.11 1.02
N ALA A 39 3.24 -8.68 2.28
CA ALA A 39 3.08 -7.28 2.66
C ALA A 39 4.16 -6.40 2.03
N TRP A 40 5.40 -6.89 1.93
CA TRP A 40 6.48 -6.21 1.19
C TRP A 40 6.21 -6.13 -0.31
N LEU A 41 5.68 -7.20 -0.90
CA LEU A 41 5.29 -7.21 -2.31
C LEU A 41 4.20 -6.18 -2.59
N CYS A 42 3.12 -6.20 -1.80
CA CYS A 42 2.03 -5.24 -1.91
C CYS A 42 2.52 -3.81 -1.70
N LEU A 43 3.36 -3.55 -0.70
CA LEU A 43 3.95 -2.23 -0.47
C LEU A 43 4.71 -1.73 -1.71
N GLY A 44 5.54 -2.57 -2.32
CA GLY A 44 6.30 -2.22 -3.52
C GLY A 44 5.42 -1.91 -4.74
N ILE A 45 4.37 -2.70 -4.97
CA ILE A 45 3.40 -2.47 -6.06
C ILE A 45 2.70 -1.12 -5.84
N THR A 46 2.16 -0.91 -4.63
CA THR A 46 1.40 0.30 -4.30
C THR A 46 2.27 1.56 -4.37
N GLN A 47 3.53 1.49 -3.93
CA GLN A 47 4.50 2.59 -4.07
C GLN A 47 4.85 2.90 -5.53
N SER A 48 4.98 1.87 -6.38
CA SER A 48 5.23 2.05 -7.80
C SER A 48 4.04 2.72 -8.50
N GLU A 49 2.81 2.31 -8.18
CA GLU A 49 1.59 2.93 -8.71
C GLU A 49 1.48 4.39 -8.29
N ASN A 50 1.67 4.71 -7.00
CA ASN A 50 1.68 6.08 -6.49
C ASN A 50 2.71 6.97 -7.21
N GLY A 51 3.91 6.44 -7.45
CA GLY A 51 4.95 7.16 -8.19
C GLY A 51 4.55 7.45 -9.63
N GLN A 52 3.96 6.48 -10.33
CA GLN A 52 3.50 6.66 -11.71
C GLN A 52 2.40 7.70 -11.84
N ASP A 53 1.49 7.82 -10.87
CA ASP A 53 0.45 8.86 -10.87
C ASP A 53 1.02 10.28 -10.72
N ILE A 54 2.08 10.45 -9.92
CA ILE A 54 2.76 11.76 -9.82
C ILE A 54 3.40 12.13 -11.17
N HIS A 55 3.99 11.16 -11.87
CA HIS A 55 4.52 11.37 -13.22
C HIS A 55 3.41 11.66 -14.26
N ALA A 56 2.19 11.13 -14.07
CA ALA A 56 1.08 11.39 -14.98
C ALA A 56 0.62 12.86 -14.99
N ILE A 57 0.78 13.59 -13.86
CA ILE A 57 0.43 15.02 -13.79
C ILE A 57 1.43 15.90 -14.56
N ASP A 58 2.70 15.49 -14.68
CA ASP A 58 3.71 16.26 -15.42
C ASP A 58 3.63 16.06 -16.95
N ALA A 59 3.00 14.99 -17.43
CA ALA A 59 2.83 14.72 -18.87
C ALA A 59 1.70 15.52 -19.55
N LEU A 60 0.96 16.34 -18.80
CA LEU A 60 -0.14 17.19 -19.28
C LEU A 60 0.26 18.66 -19.52
N LYS A 61 1.56 18.96 -19.63
CA LYS A 61 2.07 20.31 -19.95
C LYS A 61 2.36 20.51 -21.44
#